data_AF-A0A9D3SIV3-F1
#
_entry.id   AF-A0A9D3SIV3-F1
#
_cell.length_a   1.000
_cell.length_b   1.000
_cell.length_c   1.000
_cell.angle_alpha   90.00
_cell.angle_beta   90.00
_cell.angle_gamma   90.00
#
_symmetry.space_group_name_H-M   'P 1'
#
loop_
_entity.id
_entity.type
_entity.pdbx_description
1 polymer ?
#
loop_
_entity_poly.entity_id
_entity_poly.type
_entity_poly.pdbx_seq_one_letter_code
_entity_poly.pdbx_strand_id
1 'polypeptide(L)'
;MSAGRIMGTVSVLPLWACAGSPRHFRSARGRLQTRASRRRKRLAQTQRKVARMSDEDSRAGSSSSSSSSSSSSSSSSVRQQSEKDTPSKKRETKASVNKNSKLLSTSAKRIQKELADIMLDPPPNCSAGPKGDNIYEWRSTILGPPGSVYEGGVFFLDIAFTPDYPFKPPKVTFRTRIYHCNINSQGVICLDILKDNWSPALTISKVLLSICSLLTDCNPADPLVGSIATQYTNNRPEHDRIAKQWTKRYAT
;
A
#
# COMPACT_ATOMS: atom_id res chain seq x y z
N MET A 1 -54.57 77.22 0.57
CA MET A 1 -55.23 77.04 1.89
C MET A 1 -54.61 75.82 2.55
N SER A 2 -54.09 76.01 3.78
CA SER A 2 -53.61 75.06 4.82
C SER A 2 -52.80 73.82 4.41
N ALA A 3 -51.51 73.69 4.75
CA ALA A 3 -50.86 73.59 6.08
C ALA A 3 -51.03 72.23 6.77
N GLY A 4 -49.90 71.57 7.09
CA GLY A 4 -49.82 70.35 7.91
C GLY A 4 -48.44 69.69 7.86
N ARG A 5 -47.52 70.16 8.72
CA ARG A 5 -46.12 69.72 8.89
C ARG A 5 -45.94 69.28 10.35
N ILE A 6 -45.40 68.09 10.62
CA ILE A 6 -44.77 67.67 11.91
C ILE A 6 -43.94 66.41 11.59
N MET A 7 -42.60 66.40 11.53
CA MET A 7 -41.52 66.63 12.52
C MET A 7 -41.53 65.72 13.76
N GLY A 8 -40.40 65.04 13.97
CA GLY A 8 -40.01 64.27 15.17
C GLY A 8 -38.89 63.27 14.85
N THR A 9 -37.65 63.69 14.55
CA THR A 9 -36.49 63.86 15.46
C THR A 9 -36.05 62.64 16.29
N VAL A 10 -34.99 61.99 15.78
CA VAL A 10 -33.70 61.58 16.40
C VAL A 10 -33.65 61.25 17.90
N SER A 11 -33.14 60.04 18.20
CA SER A 11 -32.27 59.81 19.37
C SER A 11 -31.28 58.67 19.15
N VAL A 12 -30.15 58.77 19.85
CA VAL A 12 -28.81 58.28 19.47
C VAL A 12 -28.25 57.38 20.59
N LEU A 13 -27.83 56.13 20.27
CA LEU A 13 -26.82 55.23 20.92
C LEU A 13 -26.92 54.93 22.46
N PRO A 14 -26.15 53.99 23.11
CA PRO A 14 -25.20 52.94 22.65
C PRO A 14 -25.36 51.52 23.32
N LEU A 15 -24.48 50.59 22.87
CA LEU A 15 -23.95 49.33 23.48
C LEU A 15 -24.36 48.90 24.92
N TRP A 16 -24.84 47.66 25.10
CA TRP A 16 -24.09 46.53 25.74
C TRP A 16 -24.91 45.20 25.77
N ALA A 17 -24.22 44.10 25.44
CA ALA A 17 -24.30 42.76 26.03
C ALA A 17 -25.66 42.02 26.21
N CYS A 18 -25.84 40.94 25.45
CA CYS A 18 -26.31 39.67 26.02
C CYS A 18 -25.55 38.49 25.41
N ALA A 19 -24.72 37.89 26.26
CA ALA A 19 -23.88 36.73 25.99
C ALA A 19 -24.73 35.45 25.88
N GLY A 20 -24.65 34.76 24.75
CA GLY A 20 -25.07 33.36 24.64
C GLY A 20 -24.06 32.44 25.33
N SER A 21 -24.49 31.77 26.39
CA SER A 21 -23.67 30.90 27.25
C SER A 21 -23.07 29.68 26.51
N PRO A 22 -21.79 29.33 26.74
CA PRO A 22 -21.12 28.19 26.10
C PRO A 22 -21.26 26.92 26.95
N ARG A 23 -22.37 26.18 26.83
CA ARG A 23 -22.51 24.86 27.50
C ARG A 23 -22.98 23.70 26.64
N HIS A 24 -23.05 23.83 25.31
CA HIS A 24 -23.46 22.71 24.44
C HIS A 24 -22.45 22.29 23.36
N PHE A 25 -21.27 22.92 23.26
CA PHE A 25 -20.27 22.56 22.25
C PHE A 25 -19.13 21.64 22.74
N ARG A 26 -19.13 21.22 24.02
CA ARG A 26 -18.10 20.32 24.57
C ARG A 26 -18.39 18.81 24.38
N SER A 27 -19.60 18.42 23.98
CA SER A 27 -19.98 16.99 23.89
C SER A 27 -19.58 16.30 22.58
N ALA A 28 -19.56 17.03 21.45
CA ALA A 28 -19.22 16.45 20.15
C ALA A 28 -17.72 16.12 19.99
N ARG A 29 -16.82 16.96 20.53
CA ARG A 29 -15.36 16.70 20.48
C ARG A 29 -14.94 15.48 21.29
N GLY A 30 -15.60 15.20 22.42
CA GLY A 30 -15.36 13.98 23.21
C GLY A 30 -15.85 12.69 22.55
N ARG A 31 -16.95 12.74 21.77
CA ARG A 31 -17.48 11.59 21.02
C ARG A 31 -16.65 11.24 19.77
N LEU A 32 -15.96 12.21 19.15
CA LEU A 32 -15.04 11.95 18.04
C LEU A 32 -13.69 11.40 18.51
N GLN A 33 -13.11 11.92 19.61
CA GLN A 33 -11.88 11.38 20.19
C GLN A 33 -12.03 9.92 20.63
N THR A 34 -13.21 9.55 21.14
CA THR A 34 -13.52 8.17 21.52
C THR A 34 -13.73 7.24 20.33
N ARG A 35 -14.28 7.71 19.19
CA ARG A 35 -14.38 6.92 17.94
C ARG A 35 -13.02 6.65 17.31
N ALA A 36 -12.15 7.65 17.22
CA ALA A 36 -10.79 7.47 16.69
C ALA A 36 -9.96 6.53 17.58
N SER A 37 -10.06 6.65 18.90
CA SER A 37 -9.38 5.75 19.84
C SER A 37 -9.94 4.31 19.78
N ARG A 38 -11.26 4.13 19.60
CA ARG A 38 -11.87 2.82 19.36
C ARG A 38 -11.46 2.20 18.03
N ARG A 39 -11.28 3.02 16.99
CA ARG A 39 -10.78 2.59 15.67
C ARG A 39 -9.31 2.17 15.75
N ARG A 40 -8.47 2.91 16.47
CA ARG A 40 -7.08 2.53 16.80
C ARG A 40 -7.00 1.21 17.56
N LYS A 41 -7.86 1.01 18.57
CA LYS A 41 -7.92 -0.27 19.31
C LYS A 41 -8.37 -1.43 18.42
N ARG A 42 -9.39 -1.23 17.57
CA ARG A 42 -9.85 -2.25 16.62
C ARG A 42 -8.80 -2.59 15.57
N LEU A 43 -8.08 -1.61 15.02
CA LEU A 43 -7.00 -1.82 14.05
C LEU A 43 -5.79 -2.51 14.67
N ALA A 44 -5.37 -2.12 15.88
CA ALA A 44 -4.31 -2.83 16.61
C ALA A 44 -4.72 -4.28 16.94
N GLN A 45 -6.00 -4.51 17.23
CA GLN A 45 -6.54 -5.86 17.46
C GLN A 45 -6.64 -6.67 16.17
N THR A 46 -6.96 -6.04 15.03
CA THR A 46 -6.90 -6.66 13.70
C THR A 46 -5.47 -6.98 13.28
N GLN A 47 -4.50 -6.09 13.49
CA GLN A 47 -3.08 -6.36 13.21
C GLN A 47 -2.54 -7.50 14.08
N ARG A 48 -2.89 -7.54 15.38
CA ARG A 48 -2.57 -8.67 16.25
C ARG A 48 -3.27 -9.96 15.83
N LYS A 49 -4.48 -9.89 15.28
CA LYS A 49 -5.22 -11.05 14.76
C LYS A 49 -4.61 -11.57 13.46
N VAL A 50 -4.18 -10.69 12.56
CA VAL A 50 -3.45 -11.05 11.33
C VAL A 50 -2.09 -11.68 11.68
N ALA A 51 -1.39 -11.15 12.70
CA ALA A 51 -0.17 -11.77 13.21
C ALA A 51 -0.44 -13.19 13.76
N ARG A 52 -1.46 -13.36 14.62
CA ARG A 52 -1.82 -14.68 15.18
C ARG A 52 -2.33 -15.69 14.15
N MET A 53 -3.05 -15.26 13.12
CA MET A 53 -3.49 -16.13 12.04
C MET A 53 -2.32 -16.65 11.18
N SER A 54 -1.14 -16.02 11.27
CA SER A 54 0.07 -16.46 10.58
C SER A 54 0.83 -17.57 11.33
N ASP A 55 0.56 -17.75 12.63
CA ASP A 55 1.24 -18.73 13.48
C ASP A 55 0.62 -20.14 13.39
N GLU A 56 -0.68 -20.25 13.05
CA GLU A 56 -1.41 -21.53 12.98
C GLU A 56 -1.12 -22.31 11.68
N ASP A 57 -0.81 -21.63 10.57
CA ASP A 57 -0.44 -22.29 9.30
C ASP A 57 0.99 -22.88 9.34
N SER A 58 1.80 -22.50 10.32
CA SER A 58 3.20 -22.92 10.45
C SER A 58 3.38 -24.29 11.13
N ARG A 59 2.29 -24.90 11.66
CA ARG A 59 2.37 -26.14 12.47
C ARG A 59 1.98 -27.42 11.73
N ALA A 60 1.57 -27.36 10.47
CA ALA A 60 1.19 -28.54 9.69
C ALA A 60 2.14 -28.72 8.50
N GLY A 61 3.32 -29.33 8.71
CA GLY A 61 4.18 -29.69 7.59
C GLY A 61 5.63 -30.01 7.94
N SER A 62 5.87 -31.01 8.78
CA SER A 62 7.22 -31.56 9.01
C SER A 62 7.18 -33.08 9.04
N SER A 63 7.29 -33.72 7.88
CA SER A 63 7.74 -35.10 7.75
C SER A 63 8.89 -35.18 6.76
N SER A 64 10.00 -35.67 7.30
CA SER A 64 11.34 -35.86 6.74
C SER A 64 11.44 -36.81 5.54
N SER A 65 12.42 -36.58 4.66
CA SER A 65 13.43 -37.60 4.33
C SER A 65 14.56 -37.03 3.45
N SER A 66 15.77 -37.27 3.91
CA SER A 66 17.08 -37.04 3.27
C SER A 66 17.56 -38.28 2.52
N SER A 67 18.28 -38.12 1.41
CA SER A 67 19.33 -39.05 0.98
C SER A 67 20.25 -38.44 -0.10
N SER A 68 21.56 -38.43 0.23
CA SER A 68 22.75 -38.39 -0.63
C SER A 68 22.85 -39.70 -1.48
N SER A 69 23.69 -39.93 -2.51
CA SER A 69 25.05 -39.49 -2.89
C SER A 69 25.45 -40.04 -4.30
N SER A 70 26.51 -39.45 -4.88
CA SER A 70 27.66 -40.05 -5.61
C SER A 70 27.57 -40.66 -7.05
N SER A 71 28.17 -39.93 -8.01
CA SER A 71 29.28 -40.24 -8.96
C SER A 71 29.47 -41.61 -9.66
N SER A 72 29.73 -41.62 -10.99
CA SER A 72 31.07 -41.86 -11.61
C SER A 72 31.04 -42.05 -13.17
N SER A 73 32.16 -41.61 -13.80
CA SER A 73 32.83 -41.85 -15.12
C SER A 73 32.26 -42.87 -16.15
N SER A 74 32.41 -42.72 -17.48
CA SER A 74 33.67 -42.81 -18.28
C SER A 74 33.46 -42.51 -19.80
N SER A 75 34.55 -42.20 -20.52
CA SER A 75 34.79 -41.95 -21.97
C SER A 75 34.50 -43.17 -22.91
N SER A 76 34.46 -43.16 -24.27
CA SER A 76 35.21 -42.44 -25.34
C SER A 76 34.61 -42.75 -26.75
N SER A 77 34.71 -41.81 -27.71
CA SER A 77 35.08 -41.90 -29.18
C SER A 77 34.49 -43.00 -30.13
N VAL A 78 34.18 -42.85 -31.45
CA VAL A 78 34.41 -41.88 -32.56
C VAL A 78 33.76 -42.41 -33.89
N ARG A 79 33.37 -41.50 -34.82
CA ARG A 79 33.09 -41.62 -36.32
C ARG A 79 31.80 -42.36 -36.80
N GLN A 80 31.09 -42.01 -37.88
CA GLN A 80 31.32 -41.17 -39.09
C GLN A 80 29.97 -40.75 -39.76
N GLN A 81 30.00 -39.72 -40.61
CA GLN A 81 28.90 -38.97 -41.27
C GLN A 81 28.20 -39.68 -42.46
N SER A 82 26.98 -39.24 -42.79
CA SER A 82 26.60 -38.81 -44.17
C SER A 82 25.24 -38.07 -44.21
N GLU A 83 25.14 -37.12 -45.14
CA GLU A 83 24.06 -36.17 -45.50
C GLU A 83 22.80 -36.91 -46.05
N LYS A 84 21.61 -36.37 -46.35
CA LYS A 84 21.08 -35.02 -46.65
C LYS A 84 19.52 -35.14 -46.72
N ASP A 85 18.86 -33.99 -46.88
CA ASP A 85 17.52 -33.75 -47.47
C ASP A 85 16.27 -33.63 -46.56
N THR A 86 15.71 -32.41 -46.60
CA THR A 86 14.33 -32.00 -46.28
C THR A 86 13.53 -31.99 -47.60
N PRO A 87 12.17 -32.11 -47.63
CA PRO A 87 11.30 -31.03 -47.16
C PRO A 87 9.89 -31.41 -46.60
N SER A 88 9.41 -30.56 -45.69
CA SER A 88 8.04 -30.00 -45.59
C SER A 88 6.79 -30.90 -45.50
N LYS A 89 6.12 -30.88 -44.33
CA LYS A 89 4.74 -30.39 -44.07
C LYS A 89 4.14 -31.00 -42.80
N LYS A 90 3.97 -30.21 -41.75
CA LYS A 90 3.04 -30.44 -40.62
C LYS A 90 2.63 -29.05 -40.10
N ARG A 91 1.44 -28.55 -40.42
CA ARG A 91 0.16 -28.74 -39.70
C ARG A 91 0.35 -28.61 -38.17
N GLU A 92 -0.45 -27.70 -37.59
CA GLU A 92 -0.80 -27.54 -36.17
C GLU A 92 -0.11 -26.41 -35.36
N THR A 93 -0.59 -25.18 -35.57
CA THR A 93 -0.49 -24.06 -34.62
C THR A 93 -1.58 -24.14 -33.54
N LYS A 94 -1.54 -25.14 -32.65
CA LYS A 94 -2.35 -25.15 -31.39
C LYS A 94 -1.69 -25.88 -30.21
N ALA A 95 -0.35 -25.90 -30.12
CA ALA A 95 0.36 -26.61 -29.04
C ALA A 95 1.45 -25.80 -28.30
N SER A 96 1.69 -24.53 -28.64
CA SER A 96 2.83 -23.77 -28.08
C SER A 96 2.57 -23.04 -26.76
N VAL A 97 1.34 -23.01 -26.25
CA VAL A 97 1.07 -22.33 -24.96
C VAL A 97 1.39 -23.24 -23.75
N ASN A 98 1.46 -24.57 -23.94
CA ASN A 98 1.46 -25.52 -22.82
C ASN A 98 2.84 -26.10 -22.42
N LYS A 99 3.96 -25.61 -22.99
CA LYS A 99 5.32 -26.11 -22.65
C LYS A 99 6.14 -25.19 -21.75
N ASN A 100 5.78 -23.91 -21.60
CA ASN A 100 6.61 -22.95 -20.87
C ASN A 100 6.34 -22.90 -19.35
N SER A 101 5.27 -23.53 -18.85
CA SER A 101 4.95 -23.54 -17.41
C SER A 101 5.89 -24.41 -16.57
N LYS A 102 6.60 -25.37 -17.18
CA LYS A 102 7.48 -26.32 -16.46
C LYS A 102 8.82 -25.72 -16.01
N LEU A 103 9.23 -24.56 -16.52
CA LEU A 103 10.56 -23.97 -16.24
C LEU A 103 10.54 -22.69 -15.40
N LEU A 104 9.38 -22.27 -14.90
CA LEU A 104 9.31 -21.07 -14.06
C LEU A 104 9.95 -21.32 -12.69
N SER A 105 10.75 -20.34 -12.23
CA SER A 105 11.31 -20.35 -10.88
C SER A 105 10.20 -20.40 -9.83
N THR A 106 10.53 -20.84 -8.62
CA THR A 106 9.61 -20.85 -7.48
C THR A 106 9.06 -19.45 -7.19
N SER A 107 9.93 -18.43 -7.25
CA SER A 107 9.57 -17.01 -7.13
C SER A 107 8.61 -16.56 -8.23
N ALA A 108 8.87 -16.88 -9.50
CA ALA A 108 7.98 -16.57 -10.61
C ALA A 108 6.59 -17.20 -10.44
N LYS A 109 6.53 -18.47 -10.04
CA LYS A 109 5.25 -19.17 -9.77
C LYS A 109 4.48 -18.51 -8.64
N ARG A 110 5.17 -18.11 -7.56
CA ARG A 110 4.57 -17.39 -6.43
C ARG A 110 4.02 -16.03 -6.85
N ILE A 111 4.77 -15.25 -7.63
CA ILE A 111 4.33 -13.93 -8.13
C ILE A 111 3.13 -14.06 -9.07
N GLN A 112 3.14 -15.06 -9.97
CA GLN A 112 2.01 -15.32 -10.86
C GLN A 112 0.74 -15.70 -10.10
N LYS A 113 0.86 -16.51 -9.04
CA LYS A 113 -0.26 -16.83 -8.17
C LYS A 113 -0.83 -15.56 -7.52
N GLU A 114 0.02 -14.71 -6.93
CA GLU A 114 -0.44 -13.46 -6.31
C GLU A 114 -1.05 -12.48 -7.31
N LEU A 115 -0.58 -12.47 -8.57
CA LEU A 115 -1.19 -11.69 -9.63
C LEU A 115 -2.62 -12.16 -9.90
N ALA A 116 -2.83 -13.47 -10.02
CA ALA A 116 -4.16 -14.05 -10.20
C ALA A 116 -5.07 -13.73 -8.99
N ASP A 117 -4.54 -13.85 -7.77
CA ASP A 117 -5.28 -13.55 -6.54
C ASP A 117 -5.71 -12.07 -6.49
N ILE A 118 -4.84 -11.12 -6.84
CA ILE A 118 -5.17 -9.68 -6.89
C ILE A 118 -6.16 -9.35 -8.00
N MET A 119 -6.06 -10.01 -9.16
CA MET A 119 -7.00 -9.80 -10.25
C MET A 119 -8.40 -10.33 -9.92
N LEU A 120 -8.48 -11.40 -9.12
CA LEU A 120 -9.74 -11.99 -8.67
C LEU A 120 -10.37 -11.20 -7.52
N ASP A 121 -9.56 -10.82 -6.52
CA ASP A 121 -10.00 -10.09 -5.32
C ASP A 121 -9.04 -8.93 -5.01
N PRO A 122 -9.19 -7.80 -5.72
CA PRO A 122 -8.30 -6.66 -5.53
C PRO A 122 -8.51 -6.02 -4.16
N PRO A 123 -7.43 -5.63 -3.45
CA PRO A 123 -7.57 -4.94 -2.19
C PRO A 123 -8.35 -3.61 -2.38
N PRO A 124 -9.22 -3.24 -1.43
CA PRO A 124 -10.03 -2.04 -1.53
C PRO A 124 -9.17 -0.80 -1.78
N ASN A 125 -9.59 0.02 -2.75
CA ASN A 125 -8.89 1.24 -3.17
C ASN A 125 -7.48 1.02 -3.73
N CYS A 126 -7.13 -0.22 -4.08
CA CYS A 126 -5.80 -0.57 -4.55
C CYS A 126 -5.89 -1.38 -5.86
N SER A 127 -4.90 -1.20 -6.71
CA SER A 127 -4.64 -2.11 -7.84
C SER A 127 -3.14 -2.35 -7.96
N ALA A 128 -2.75 -3.50 -8.49
CA ALA A 128 -1.34 -3.79 -8.76
C ALA A 128 -1.21 -4.82 -9.89
N GLY A 129 -0.12 -4.72 -10.64
CA GLY A 129 0.25 -5.69 -11.67
C GLY A 129 1.56 -5.36 -12.37
N PRO A 130 2.04 -6.24 -13.27
CA PRO A 130 3.29 -6.04 -14.00
C PRO A 130 3.30 -4.74 -14.81
N LYS A 131 4.47 -4.07 -14.88
CA LYS A 131 4.66 -2.87 -15.71
C LYS A 131 4.71 -3.19 -17.21
N GLY A 132 5.02 -4.44 -17.55
CA GLY A 132 5.24 -4.96 -18.89
C GLY A 132 5.57 -6.45 -18.80
N ASP A 133 6.49 -6.94 -19.62
CA ASP A 133 6.79 -8.38 -19.73
C ASP A 133 7.54 -8.95 -18.51
N ASN A 134 8.26 -8.10 -17.77
CA ASN A 134 8.97 -8.52 -16.56
C ASN A 134 8.00 -8.67 -15.37
N ILE A 135 7.68 -9.92 -15.01
CA ILE A 135 6.80 -10.24 -13.88
C ILE A 135 7.37 -9.79 -12.52
N TYR A 136 8.68 -9.52 -12.42
CA TYR A 136 9.32 -9.05 -11.18
C TYR A 136 9.21 -7.54 -10.97
N GLU A 137 8.63 -6.80 -11.91
CA GLU A 137 8.46 -5.35 -11.82
C GLU A 137 7.00 -4.98 -11.96
N TRP A 138 6.41 -4.51 -10.87
CA TRP A 138 5.01 -4.15 -10.79
C TRP A 138 4.81 -2.66 -10.56
N ARG A 139 3.65 -2.18 -10.98
CA ARG A 139 3.10 -0.89 -10.59
C ARG A 139 1.88 -1.12 -9.75
N SER A 140 1.71 -0.30 -8.72
CA SER A 140 0.49 -0.25 -7.94
C SER A 140 -0.09 1.15 -7.93
N THR A 141 -1.41 1.22 -7.83
CA THR A 141 -2.15 2.45 -7.59
C THR A 141 -2.87 2.31 -6.26
N ILE A 142 -2.73 3.30 -5.38
CA ILE A 142 -3.51 3.44 -4.15
C ILE A 142 -4.33 4.71 -4.26
N LEU A 143 -5.65 4.59 -4.12
CA LEU A 143 -6.51 5.75 -3.92
C LEU A 143 -6.40 6.18 -2.46
N GLY A 144 -6.26 7.49 -2.24
CA GLY A 144 -6.13 8.06 -0.92
C GLY A 144 -7.29 7.64 -0.01
N PRO A 145 -7.00 7.09 1.19
CA PRO A 145 -8.05 6.55 2.06
C PRO A 145 -9.13 7.60 2.40
N PRO A 146 -10.42 7.25 2.33
CA PRO A 146 -11.50 8.16 2.69
C PRO A 146 -11.40 8.66 4.13
N GLY A 147 -11.64 9.96 4.33
CA GLY A 147 -11.50 10.65 5.61
C GLY A 147 -10.06 10.96 6.03
N SER A 148 -9.07 10.64 5.19
CA SER A 148 -7.67 11.01 5.42
C SER A 148 -7.32 12.35 4.74
N VAL A 149 -6.15 12.89 5.03
CA VAL A 149 -5.61 14.07 4.33
C VAL A 149 -5.24 13.79 2.87
N TYR A 150 -5.22 12.51 2.48
CA TYR A 150 -4.88 12.03 1.15
C TYR A 150 -6.12 11.71 0.30
N GLU A 151 -7.32 11.80 0.87
CA GLU A 151 -8.59 11.52 0.17
C GLU A 151 -8.69 12.26 -1.16
N GLY A 152 -9.13 11.55 -2.20
CA GLY A 152 -9.21 12.04 -3.58
C GLY A 152 -7.90 11.99 -4.36
N GLY A 153 -6.77 11.71 -3.71
CA GLY A 153 -5.49 11.50 -4.38
C GLY A 153 -5.33 10.11 -4.99
N VAL A 154 -4.53 10.02 -6.05
CA VAL A 154 -4.12 8.81 -6.76
C VAL A 154 -2.59 8.69 -6.63
N PHE A 155 -2.14 7.68 -5.90
CA PHE A 155 -0.73 7.47 -5.60
C PHE A 155 -0.20 6.28 -6.38
N PHE A 156 0.84 6.50 -7.18
CA PHE A 156 1.55 5.44 -7.89
C PHE A 156 2.73 4.95 -7.07
N LEU A 157 2.85 3.63 -6.99
CA LEU A 157 3.95 2.94 -6.34
C LEU A 157 4.62 1.99 -7.33
N ASP A 158 5.92 1.84 -7.18
CA ASP A 158 6.71 0.83 -7.87
C ASP A 158 7.02 -0.31 -6.88
N ILE A 159 6.82 -1.55 -7.34
CA ILE A 159 7.07 -2.78 -6.59
C ILE A 159 8.09 -3.60 -7.38
N ALA A 160 9.22 -3.94 -6.77
CA ALA A 160 10.24 -4.77 -7.38
C ALA A 160 10.48 -6.01 -6.52
N PHE A 161 10.27 -7.18 -7.12
CA PHE A 161 10.54 -8.46 -6.49
C PHE A 161 12.00 -8.86 -6.70
N THR A 162 12.57 -9.55 -5.74
CA THR A 162 13.89 -10.19 -5.90
C THR A 162 13.70 -11.65 -6.36
N PRO A 163 14.72 -12.28 -6.96
CA PRO A 163 14.68 -13.71 -7.27
C PRO A 163 14.41 -14.61 -6.06
N ASP A 164 14.75 -14.12 -4.85
CA ASP A 164 14.56 -14.80 -3.57
C ASP A 164 13.14 -14.64 -2.97
N TYR A 165 12.23 -13.93 -3.65
CA TYR A 165 10.84 -13.80 -3.20
C TYR A 165 10.16 -15.18 -3.12
N PRO A 166 9.44 -15.53 -2.04
CA PRO A 166 8.96 -14.68 -0.95
C PRO A 166 9.85 -14.68 0.32
N PHE A 167 11.07 -15.21 0.27
CA PHE A 167 11.95 -15.25 1.44
C PHE A 167 12.61 -13.91 1.76
N LYS A 168 12.73 -13.04 0.75
CA LYS A 168 13.06 -11.62 0.92
C LYS A 168 11.86 -10.73 0.58
N PRO A 169 11.67 -9.60 1.29
CA PRO A 169 10.60 -8.67 0.99
C PRO A 169 10.75 -8.06 -0.41
N PRO A 170 9.64 -7.67 -1.05
CA PRO A 170 9.70 -6.84 -2.25
C PRO A 170 10.10 -5.42 -1.87
N LYS A 171 10.83 -4.74 -2.77
CA LYS A 171 11.10 -3.32 -2.63
C LYS A 171 9.88 -2.54 -3.10
N VAL A 172 9.27 -1.75 -2.20
CA VAL A 172 8.11 -0.91 -2.51
C VAL A 172 8.48 0.56 -2.29
N THR A 173 8.23 1.40 -3.30
CA THR A 173 8.54 2.84 -3.25
C THR A 173 7.42 3.67 -3.87
N PHE A 174 7.10 4.80 -3.24
CA PHE A 174 6.21 5.80 -3.83
C PHE A 174 6.88 6.47 -5.02
N ARG A 175 6.18 6.52 -6.14
CA ARG A 175 6.54 7.33 -7.30
C ARG A 175 5.89 8.70 -7.24
N THR A 176 4.64 8.75 -6.77
CA THR A 176 3.94 10.01 -6.51
C THR A 176 4.51 10.66 -5.25
N ARG A 177 4.86 11.94 -5.32
CA ARG A 177 5.32 12.70 -4.15
C ARG A 177 4.20 12.80 -3.12
N ILE A 178 4.54 12.60 -1.84
CA ILE A 178 3.59 12.62 -0.74
C ILE A 178 4.20 13.32 0.48
N TYR A 179 3.37 14.05 1.23
CA TYR A 179 3.77 14.69 2.48
C TYR A 179 3.41 13.77 3.65
N HIS A 180 4.35 12.92 4.08
CA HIS A 180 4.10 11.90 5.11
C HIS A 180 5.37 11.64 5.93
N CYS A 181 5.29 11.52 7.26
CA CYS A 181 6.49 11.40 8.09
C CYS A 181 7.26 10.07 7.93
N ASN A 182 6.58 8.98 7.55
CA ASN A 182 7.19 7.67 7.28
C ASN A 182 7.52 7.43 5.79
N ILE A 183 7.39 8.45 4.92
CA ILE A 183 7.73 8.34 3.49
C ILE A 183 8.64 9.52 3.13
N ASN A 184 9.85 9.24 2.65
CA ASN A 184 10.80 10.30 2.32
C ASN A 184 10.59 10.87 0.90
N SER A 185 11.39 11.87 0.52
CA SER A 185 11.31 12.53 -0.79
C SER A 185 11.63 11.61 -1.99
N GLN A 186 12.32 10.50 -1.75
CA GLN A 186 12.62 9.46 -2.75
C GLN A 186 11.55 8.36 -2.78
N GLY A 187 10.48 8.51 -1.98
CA GLY A 187 9.38 7.54 -1.90
C GLY A 187 9.70 6.28 -1.10
N VAL A 188 10.82 6.22 -0.39
CA VAL A 188 11.13 5.10 0.51
C VAL A 188 10.16 5.12 1.69
N ILE A 189 9.62 3.95 2.03
CA ILE A 189 8.63 3.76 3.08
C ILE A 189 9.32 3.14 4.30
N CYS A 190 9.14 3.72 5.49
CA CYS A 190 9.44 3.01 6.74
C CYS A 190 8.20 2.23 7.17
N LEU A 191 8.23 0.93 6.88
CA LEU A 191 7.22 -0.04 7.28
C LEU A 191 7.97 -1.32 7.67
N ASP A 192 7.73 -1.79 8.89
CA ASP A 192 8.46 -2.90 9.51
C ASP A 192 8.32 -4.22 8.73
N ILE A 193 7.14 -4.49 8.17
CA ILE A 193 6.90 -5.67 7.34
C ILE A 193 7.70 -5.65 6.03
N LEU A 194 8.27 -4.52 5.60
CA LEU A 194 9.17 -4.45 4.45
C LEU A 194 10.66 -4.57 4.84
N LYS A 195 10.93 -4.82 6.13
CA LYS A 195 12.27 -4.93 6.71
C LYS A 195 12.32 -6.19 7.61
N ASP A 196 12.45 -5.98 8.91
CA ASP A 196 12.78 -7.02 9.89
C ASP A 196 11.58 -7.93 10.21
N ASN A 197 10.34 -7.45 9.99
CA ASN A 197 9.11 -8.20 10.24
C ASN A 197 8.51 -8.79 8.95
N TRP A 198 9.32 -8.95 7.89
CA TRP A 198 8.88 -9.65 6.69
C TRP A 198 8.69 -11.14 6.97
N SER A 199 7.59 -11.71 6.47
CA SER A 199 7.33 -13.14 6.50
C SER A 199 6.95 -13.62 5.08
N PRO A 200 7.44 -14.79 4.63
CA PRO A 200 7.03 -15.39 3.36
C PRO A 200 5.51 -15.62 3.21
N ALA A 201 4.76 -15.60 4.32
CA ALA A 201 3.29 -15.69 4.35
C ALA A 201 2.58 -14.35 4.04
N LEU A 202 3.32 -13.24 4.01
CA LEU A 202 2.80 -11.96 3.53
C LEU A 202 2.70 -11.97 2.00
N THR A 203 1.69 -11.26 1.51
CA THR A 203 1.40 -11.09 0.08
C THR A 203 1.38 -9.60 -0.27
N ILE A 204 1.45 -9.28 -1.55
CA ILE A 204 1.35 -7.90 -2.04
C ILE A 204 0.03 -7.25 -1.60
N SER A 205 -1.09 -7.98 -1.61
CA SER A 205 -2.37 -7.45 -1.11
C SER A 205 -2.26 -7.02 0.35
N LYS A 206 -1.65 -7.85 1.22
CA LYS A 206 -1.43 -7.51 2.63
C LYS A 206 -0.49 -6.31 2.79
N VAL A 207 0.56 -6.21 1.96
CA VAL A 207 1.48 -5.07 1.96
C VAL A 207 0.76 -3.77 1.59
N LEU A 208 -0.04 -3.76 0.52
CA LEU A 208 -0.80 -2.58 0.08
C LEU A 208 -1.83 -2.14 1.11
N LEU A 209 -2.51 -3.09 1.76
CA LEU A 209 -3.42 -2.81 2.88
C LEU A 209 -2.70 -2.17 4.07
N SER A 210 -1.50 -2.66 4.41
CA SER A 210 -0.67 -2.06 5.47
C SER A 210 -0.23 -0.64 5.11
N ILE A 211 0.12 -0.37 3.84
CA ILE A 211 0.43 0.99 3.38
C ILE A 211 -0.81 1.90 3.48
N CYS A 212 -2.01 1.42 3.09
CA CYS A 212 -3.25 2.19 3.26
C CYS A 212 -3.54 2.51 4.74
N SER A 213 -3.26 1.56 5.63
CA SER A 213 -3.36 1.79 7.07
C SER A 213 -2.35 2.85 7.53
N LEU A 214 -1.12 2.81 7.04
CA LEU A 214 -0.07 3.80 7.36
C LEU A 214 -0.48 5.21 6.90
N LEU A 215 -1.07 5.34 5.72
CA LEU A 215 -1.60 6.63 5.23
C LEU A 215 -2.75 7.17 6.10
N THR A 216 -3.49 6.29 6.78
CA THR A 216 -4.57 6.73 7.68
C THR A 216 -4.03 7.11 9.06
N ASP A 217 -3.10 6.32 9.60
CA ASP A 217 -2.51 6.48 10.91
C ASP A 217 -0.97 6.37 10.80
N CYS A 218 -0.31 7.52 10.61
CA CYS A 218 1.15 7.57 10.53
C CYS A 218 1.81 7.30 11.90
N ASN A 219 3.08 6.90 11.88
CA ASN A 219 3.88 6.66 13.09
C ASN A 219 4.93 7.76 13.29
N PRO A 220 4.65 8.83 14.06
CA PRO A 220 5.61 9.90 14.29
C PRO A 220 6.77 9.53 15.23
N ALA A 221 6.71 8.39 15.92
CA ALA A 221 7.76 7.94 16.84
C ALA A 221 8.97 7.32 16.11
N ASP A 222 8.77 6.82 14.89
CA ASP A 222 9.82 6.29 14.01
C ASP A 222 9.72 6.91 12.61
N PRO A 223 10.05 8.21 12.45
CA PRO A 223 9.87 8.91 11.19
C PRO A 223 11.10 8.81 10.28
N LEU A 224 10.88 8.76 8.96
CA LEU A 224 11.94 9.03 7.98
C LEU A 224 12.16 10.52 7.78
N VAL A 225 11.13 11.34 8.01
CA VAL A 225 11.19 12.79 7.86
C VAL A 225 10.82 13.44 9.18
N GLY A 226 11.84 13.71 10.01
CA GLY A 226 11.66 14.23 11.37
C GLY A 226 10.87 15.54 11.41
N SER A 227 11.10 16.46 10.48
CA SER A 227 10.37 17.73 10.41
C SER A 227 8.85 17.57 10.24
N ILE A 228 8.42 16.62 9.41
CA ILE A 228 7.00 16.30 9.21
C ILE A 228 6.43 15.66 10.49
N ALA A 229 7.18 14.79 11.16
CA ALA A 229 6.74 14.16 12.41
C ALA A 229 6.57 15.17 13.56
N THR A 230 7.52 16.10 13.70
CA THR A 230 7.43 17.21 14.67
C THR A 230 6.22 18.08 14.37
N GLN A 231 5.98 18.44 13.11
CA GLN A 231 4.79 19.20 12.73
C GLN A 231 3.50 18.43 12.98
N TYR A 232 3.45 17.14 12.65
CA TYR A 232 2.29 16.28 12.91
C TYR A 232 1.91 16.25 14.39
N THR A 233 2.93 16.21 15.28
CA THR A 233 2.74 16.12 16.73
C THR A 233 2.40 17.48 17.34
N ASN A 234 3.09 18.54 16.93
CA ASN A 234 3.00 19.86 17.58
C ASN A 234 1.98 20.80 16.93
N ASN A 235 1.70 20.64 15.63
CA ASN A 235 0.76 21.46 14.87
C ASN A 235 0.02 20.64 13.80
N ARG A 236 -0.83 19.74 14.29
CA ARG A 236 -1.64 18.86 13.45
C ARG A 236 -2.50 19.59 12.39
N PRO A 237 -3.16 20.73 12.69
CA PRO A 237 -3.93 21.46 11.68
C PRO A 237 -3.09 21.93 10.50
N GLU A 238 -1.88 22.44 10.73
CA GLU A 238 -1.00 22.90 9.66
C GLU A 238 -0.43 21.74 8.85
N HIS A 239 -0.04 20.65 9.52
CA HIS A 239 0.33 19.40 8.86
C HIS A 239 -0.76 18.95 7.88
N ASP A 240 -2.01 18.89 8.35
CA ASP A 240 -3.13 18.41 7.53
C ASP A 240 -3.44 19.35 6.36
N ARG A 241 -3.27 20.67 6.56
CA ARG A 241 -3.40 21.67 5.49
C ARG A 241 -2.36 21.43 4.39
N ILE A 242 -1.09 21.24 4.77
CA ILE A 242 0.00 20.99 3.82
C ILE A 242 -0.17 19.64 3.12
N ALA A 243 -0.52 18.57 3.85
CA ALA A 243 -0.72 17.25 3.27
C ALA A 243 -1.85 17.23 2.23
N LYS A 244 -2.96 17.92 2.51
CA LYS A 244 -4.05 18.11 1.52
C LYS A 244 -3.60 18.92 0.31
N GLN A 245 -2.82 19.99 0.53
CA GLN A 245 -2.27 20.80 -0.55
C GLN A 245 -1.32 19.99 -1.45
N TRP A 246 -0.49 19.13 -0.86
CA TRP A 246 0.39 18.22 -1.59
C TRP A 246 -0.40 17.17 -2.37
N THR A 247 -1.42 16.58 -1.76
CA THR A 247 -2.32 15.63 -2.43
C THR A 247 -2.93 16.26 -3.68
N LYS A 248 -3.50 17.46 -3.55
CA LYS A 248 -4.07 18.21 -4.69
C LYS A 248 -3.03 18.63 -5.74
N ARG A 249 -1.76 18.78 -5.36
CA ARG A 249 -0.72 19.26 -6.28
C ARG A 249 -0.04 18.13 -7.06
N TYR A 250 0.13 16.97 -6.42
CA TYR A 250 0.99 15.91 -6.95
C TYR A 250 0.25 14.59 -7.21
N ALA A 251 -0.96 14.43 -6.68
CA ALA A 251 -1.70 13.17 -6.71
C ALA A 251 -3.11 13.32 -7.30
N THR A 252 -3.46 14.44 -7.94
CA THR A 252 -4.74 14.63 -8.63
C THR A 252 -4.52 15.12 -10.04
#